data_AF-A0A7V4DBR4-F1
#
_entry.id   AF-A0A7V4DBR4-F1
#
_cell.length_a   1.000
_cell.length_b   1.000
_cell.length_c   1.000
_cell.angle_alpha   90.00
_cell.angle_beta   90.00
_cell.angle_gamma   90.00
#
_symmetry.space_group_name_H-M   'P 1'
#
loop_
_entity.id
_entity.type
_entity.pdbx_description
1 polymer ?
#
loop_
_entity_poly.entity_id
_entity_poly.type
_entity_poly.pdbx_seq_one_letter_code
_entity_poly.pdbx_strand_id
1 'polypeptide(L)' 'MNSPIPILVFHKIDSRFEWGLTRISPKRFQRVMQFLYEEGYRTVSLEQVCHSSVLLPEKPVVITFDDSYESV' A
#
# COMPACT_ATOMS: atom_id res chain seq x y z
N MET A 1 -15.10 18.81 -0.86
CA MET A 1 -13.72 18.74 -1.37
C MET A 1 -13.39 17.26 -1.51
N ASN A 2 -12.86 16.80 -2.64
CA ASN A 2 -12.38 15.41 -2.72
C ASN A 2 -11.16 15.28 -1.80
N SER A 3 -11.26 14.45 -0.78
CA SER A 3 -10.09 14.11 0.05
C SER A 3 -9.03 13.44 -0.83
N PRO A 4 -7.73 13.76 -0.64
CA PRO A 4 -6.66 13.13 -1.39
C PRO A 4 -6.66 11.61 -1.12
N ILE A 5 -6.38 10.82 -2.16
CA ILE A 5 -6.28 9.36 -2.06
C ILE A 5 -4.86 9.01 -1.60
N PRO A 6 -4.67 8.37 -0.43
CA PRO A 6 -3.34 7.97 0.03
C PRO A 6 -2.75 6.85 -0.84
N ILE A 7 -1.45 6.95 -1.10
CA ILE A 7 -0.66 5.93 -1.80
C ILE A 7 0.46 5.49 -0.85
N LEU A 8 0.51 4.21 -0.54
CA LEU A 8 1.58 3.59 0.24
C LEU A 8 2.55 2.87 -0.70
N VAL A 9 3.83 3.25 -0.62
CA VAL A 9 4.90 2.66 -1.42
C VAL A 9 5.72 1.72 -0.55
N PHE A 10 5.92 0.50 -1.03
CA PHE A 10 6.84 -0.48 -0.47
C PHE A 10 7.92 -0.81 -1.51
N HIS A 11 9.11 -1.17 -1.07
CA HIS A 11 10.19 -1.56 -2.00
C HIS A 11 10.61 -3.00 -1.73
N LYS A 12 10.99 -3.32 -0.49
CA LYS A 12 11.49 -4.65 -0.12
C LYS A 12 10.80 -5.22 1.11
N ILE A 13 10.24 -6.42 1.01
CA ILE A 13 9.58 -7.14 2.11
C ILE A 13 10.41 -8.38 2.48
N ASP A 14 11.40 -8.21 3.34
CA ASP A 14 12.38 -9.26 3.62
C ASP A 14 12.70 -9.41 5.11
N SER A 15 12.86 -10.65 5.55
CA SER A 15 13.29 -11.05 6.89
C SER A 15 14.79 -10.85 7.13
N ARG A 16 15.60 -10.83 6.07
CA ARG A 16 17.06 -10.63 6.15
C ARG A 16 17.39 -9.19 6.51
N PHE A 17 18.18 -9.01 7.56
CA PHE A 17 18.62 -7.69 7.97
C PHE A 17 19.52 -7.05 6.91
N GLU A 18 19.24 -5.78 6.62
CA GLU A 18 20.07 -4.92 5.81
C GLU A 18 19.92 -3.47 6.29
N TRP A 19 20.86 -2.62 5.87
CA TRP A 19 20.89 -1.19 6.22
C TRP A 19 20.04 -0.32 5.28
N GLY A 20 19.40 -0.94 4.28
CA GLY A 20 18.49 -0.25 3.36
C GLY A 20 17.31 0.37 4.11
N LEU A 21 17.01 1.64 3.82
CA LEU A 21 15.95 2.41 4.50
C LEU A 21 14.54 1.96 4.10
N THR A 22 14.39 1.38 2.91
CA THR A 22 13.08 1.03 2.31
C THR A 22 12.66 -0.41 2.57
N ARG A 23 13.44 -1.16 3.35
CA ARG A 23 13.16 -2.55 3.72
C ARG A 23 12.25 -2.64 4.94
N ILE A 24 11.21 -3.46 4.80
CA ILE A 24 10.27 -3.78 5.88
C ILE A 24 10.24 -5.30 6.09
N SER A 25 10.03 -5.75 7.34
CA SER A 25 9.85 -7.18 7.59
C SER A 25 8.45 -7.65 7.23
N PRO A 26 8.25 -8.92 6.82
CA PRO A 26 6.93 -9.48 6.55
C PRO A 26 5.93 -9.25 7.70
N LYS A 27 6.38 -9.44 8.95
CA LYS A 27 5.55 -9.19 10.15
C LYS A 27 5.11 -7.72 10.27
N ARG A 28 5.97 -6.77 9.90
CA ARG A 28 5.60 -5.35 9.94
C ARG A 28 4.68 -4.99 8.79
N PHE A 29 4.91 -5.51 7.58
CA PHE A 29 4.00 -5.36 6.44
C PHE A 29 2.59 -5.89 6.77
N GLN A 30 2.49 -7.11 7.32
CA GLN A 30 1.21 -7.69 7.75
C GLN A 30 0.47 -6.78 8.74
N ARG A 31 1.17 -6.18 9.71
CA ARG A 31 0.54 -5.23 10.65
C ARG A 31 0.03 -3.96 9.97
N VAL A 32 0.72 -3.46 8.93
CA VAL A 32 0.20 -2.34 8.14
C VAL A 32 -1.10 -2.75 7.42
N MET A 33 -1.12 -3.92 6.80
CA MET A 33 -2.33 -4.43 6.12
C MET A 33 -3.50 -4.61 7.09
N GLN A 34 -3.23 -5.17 8.28
CA GLN A 34 -4.22 -5.35 9.34
C GLN A 34 -4.77 -4.02 9.83
N PHE A 35 -3.90 -3.04 10.10
CA PHE A 35 -4.31 -1.69 10.51
C PHE A 35 -5.21 -1.03 9.46
N LEU A 36 -4.84 -1.10 8.18
CA LEU A 36 -5.65 -0.55 7.10
C LEU A 36 -7.06 -1.15 7.09
N TYR A 37 -7.14 -2.47 7.22
CA TYR A 37 -8.42 -3.18 7.26
C TYR A 37 -9.27 -2.81 8.48
N GLU A 38 -8.68 -2.81 9.68
CA GLU A 38 -9.36 -2.50 10.94
C GLU A 38 -9.88 -1.05 10.97
N GLU A 39 -9.12 -0.12 10.39
CA GLU A 39 -9.51 1.29 10.25
C GLU A 39 -10.47 1.54 9.07
N GLY A 40 -10.90 0.50 8.35
CA GLY A 40 -11.88 0.60 7.28
C GLY A 40 -11.34 1.11 5.94
N TYR A 41 -10.02 1.19 5.76
CA TYR A 41 -9.43 1.44 4.45
C TYR A 41 -9.69 0.28 3.49
N ARG A 42 -9.86 0.61 2.21
CA ARG A 42 -10.11 -0.35 1.13
C ARG A 42 -9.12 -0.10 0.00
N THR A 43 -8.40 -1.16 -0.36
CA THR A 43 -7.43 -1.09 -1.44
C THR A 43 -8.12 -0.89 -2.77
N VAL A 44 -7.63 0.06 -3.56
CA VAL A 44 -8.06 0.33 -4.94
C VAL A 44 -6.84 0.32 -5.86
N SER A 45 -7.02 -0.06 -7.12
CA SER A 45 -5.95 -0.02 -8.11
C SER A 45 -5.71 1.42 -8.59
N LEU A 46 -4.49 1.69 -9.09
CA LEU A 46 -4.20 2.96 -9.75
C LEU A 46 -5.15 3.23 -10.94
N GLU A 47 -5.50 2.18 -11.69
CA GLU A 47 -6.47 2.25 -12.78
C GLU A 47 -7.82 2.79 -12.27
N GLN A 48 -8.37 2.22 -11.20
CA GLN A 48 -9.63 2.69 -10.60
C GLN A 48 -9.55 4.15 -10.16
N VAL A 49 -8.40 4.60 -9.65
CA VAL A 49 -8.18 5.99 -9.24
C VAL A 49 -8.10 6.93 -10.45
N CYS A 50 -7.52 6.49 -11.56
CA CYS A 50 -7.41 7.28 -12.79
C CYS A 50 -8.73 7.39 -13.56
N HIS A 51 -9.68 6.48 -13.34
CA HIS A 51 -10.98 6.50 -14.01
C HIS A 51 -12.06 7.22 -13.19
N SER A 52 -12.48 8.40 -13.66
CA SER A 52 -13.49 9.24 -13.00
C SER A 52 -14.89 8.63 -12.88
N SER A 53 -15.19 7.58 -13.65
CA SER A 53 -16.49 6.88 -13.62
C SER A 53 -16.58 5.79 -12.54
N VAL A 54 -15.47 5.47 -11.86
CA VAL A 54 -15.46 4.45 -10.81
C VAL A 54 -15.80 5.08 -9.47
N LEU A 55 -16.84 4.58 -8.82
CA LEU A 55 -17.13 4.94 -7.42
C LEU A 55 -16.09 4.27 -6.52
N LEU A 56 -15.29 5.10 -5.84
CA LEU A 56 -14.32 4.64 -4.86
C LEU A 56 -14.99 4.42 -3.49
N PRO A 57 -14.47 3.51 -2.65
CA PRO A 57 -14.88 3.37 -1.26
C PRO A 57 -14.59 4.67 -0.48
N GLU A 58 -15.22 4.83 0.68
CA GLU A 58 -15.07 6.05 1.51
C GLU A 58 -13.62 6.31 1.96
N LYS A 59 -12.87 5.25 2.28
CA LYS A 59 -11.45 5.30 2.67
C LYS A 59 -10.59 4.53 1.66
N PRO A 60 -10.40 5.04 0.43
CA PRO A 60 -9.58 4.36 -0.56
C PRO A 60 -8.11 4.44 -0.17
N VAL A 61 -7.32 3.41 -0.48
CA VAL A 61 -5.86 3.43 -0.38
C VAL A 61 -5.26 2.68 -1.56
N VAL A 62 -4.20 3.22 -2.15
CA VAL A 62 -3.41 2.52 -3.17
C VAL A 62 -2.18 1.92 -2.50
N ILE A 63 -1.84 0.69 -2.84
CA ILE A 63 -0.59 0.04 -2.43
C ILE A 63 0.24 -0.18 -3.69
N THR A 64 1.50 0.21 -3.64
CA THR A 64 2.47 0.09 -4.74
C THR A 64 3.75 -0.58 -4.26
N PHE A 65 4.41 -1.28 -5.18
CA PHE A 65 5.69 -1.93 -4.96
C PHE A 65 6.67 -1.48 -6.04
N ASP A 66 7.77 -0.86 -5.63
CA ASP A 66 8.76 -0.30 -6.54
C ASP A 66 10.03 -1.18 -6.59
N ASP A 67 10.92 -0.91 -7.54
CA ASP A 67 12.24 -1.55 -7.74
C ASP A 67 12.26 -3.03 -8.14
N SER A 68 11.10 -3.70 -8.30
CA SER A 68 11.01 -5.08 -8.80
C SER A 68 11.81 -6.13 -8.02
N TYR A 69 12.01 -5.93 -6.71
CA TYR A 69 12.66 -6.94 -5.86
C TYR A 69 11.89 -8.26 -5.88
N GLU A 70 12.57 -9.41 -5.89
CA GLU A 70 11.93 -10.74 -5.77
C GLU A 70 11.02 -10.87 -4.52
N SER A 71 11.24 -10.03 -3.51
CA SER A 71 10.55 -10.08 -2.23
C SER A 71 9.12 -9.50 -2.24
N VAL A 72 8.66 -8.92 -3.36
CA VAL A 72 7.34 -8.27 -3.47
C VAL A 72 6.47 -8.93 -4.54
#